data_AF-T1EET3-F1
#
_entry.id   AF-T1EET3-F1
#
_cell.length_a   1.000
_cell.length_b   1.000
_cell.length_c   1.000
_cell.angle_alpha   90.00
_cell.angle_beta   90.00
_cell.angle_gamma   90.00
#
_symmetry.space_group_name_H-M   'P 1'
#
loop_
_entity.id
_entity.type
_entity.pdbx_description
1 polymer ?
#
loop_
_entity_poly.entity_id
_entity_poly.type
_entity_poly.pdbx_seq_one_letter_code
_entity_poly.pdbx_strand_id
1 'polypeptide(L)'
;MTSFLSNIIGNPFATQIGQAIERASNVTESFENWALYMEICDMINNSDDGPRDAIKAFKKLIATNEGKNDIILNQTLTVLETCVKNCGHRFHVQIANRDFLQEIVKLLTTKVMPSQILVDRMLGLLQTWADAFQGVNGLEEVSKVNKELKEKGFEFPVVDVERAPPIHTPARKTNITVDPTTLQKPHHVSATAPSAAPQLTEDISLNNGFYISASQMAKLKSELDVVIQNCKVFNELLNENTPGQEADEDWKLMEELNATCKEFHRRLVELVRRYTIENLTSDILPVNDEVTNVMLRFERYERLKKGSSNTEAATSDESQNLVCLLSNYFVDIFIF
;
A
#
# COMPACT_ATOMS: atom_id res chain seq x y z
N MET A 1 -16.86 34.74 -15.09
CA MET A 1 -18.19 34.35 -14.58
C MET A 1 -18.17 33.14 -13.64
N THR A 2 -17.11 32.32 -13.61
CA THR A 2 -16.99 31.12 -12.75
C THR A 2 -17.21 31.36 -11.24
N SER A 3 -16.76 32.50 -10.69
CA SER A 3 -16.84 32.81 -9.25
C SER A 3 -18.27 33.02 -8.69
N PHE A 4 -19.29 33.20 -9.52
CA PHE A 4 -20.66 33.44 -9.05
C PHE A 4 -21.45 32.15 -8.77
N LEU A 5 -21.14 31.05 -9.46
CA LEU A 5 -21.83 29.77 -9.26
C LEU A 5 -21.38 29.04 -7.98
N SER A 6 -20.15 29.30 -7.52
CA SER A 6 -19.61 28.80 -6.25
C SER A 6 -20.30 29.35 -4.99
N ASN A 7 -21.18 30.35 -5.10
CA ASN A 7 -21.94 30.90 -3.96
C ASN A 7 -23.35 30.31 -3.80
N ILE A 8 -23.82 29.50 -4.77
CA ILE A 8 -25.14 28.82 -4.68
C ILE A 8 -24.99 27.41 -4.08
N ILE A 9 -23.80 26.81 -4.20
CA ILE A 9 -23.43 25.56 -3.53
C ILE A 9 -22.64 25.93 -2.27
N GLY A 10 -23.20 25.68 -1.09
CA GLY A 10 -22.57 26.03 0.18
C GLY A 10 -21.15 25.45 0.33
N ASN A 11 -20.26 26.19 0.99
CA ASN A 11 -18.84 25.87 1.12
C ASN A 11 -18.63 24.38 1.51
N PRO A 12 -17.96 23.56 0.67
CA PRO A 12 -17.72 22.15 0.97
C PRO A 12 -17.04 21.90 2.32
N PHE A 13 -16.19 22.82 2.80
CA PHE A 13 -15.51 22.71 4.10
C PHE A 13 -16.32 23.33 5.27
N ALA A 14 -17.61 23.56 5.09
CA ALA A 14 -18.53 23.88 6.18
C ALA A 14 -19.15 22.63 6.83
N THR A 15 -19.04 21.46 6.19
CA THR A 15 -19.46 20.17 6.77
C THR A 15 -18.31 19.56 7.57
N GLN A 16 -18.64 18.73 8.59
CA GLN A 16 -17.63 18.04 9.40
C GLN A 16 -16.71 17.16 8.54
N ILE A 17 -17.30 16.42 7.60
CA ILE A 17 -16.59 15.60 6.59
C ILE A 17 -15.65 16.45 5.74
N GLY A 18 -16.11 17.61 5.26
CA GLY A 18 -15.28 18.51 4.46
C GLY A 18 -14.10 19.08 5.23
N GLN A 19 -14.26 19.37 6.53
CA GLN A 19 -13.19 19.81 7.42
C GLN A 19 -12.21 18.69 7.76
N ALA A 20 -12.69 17.46 7.93
CA ALA A 20 -11.86 16.28 8.14
C ALA A 20 -11.00 15.99 6.90
N ILE A 21 -11.60 16.01 5.70
CA ILE A 21 -10.91 15.83 4.41
C ILE A 21 -9.90 16.98 4.14
N GLU A 22 -10.26 18.23 4.42
CA GLU A 22 -9.34 19.37 4.32
C GLU A 22 -8.14 19.21 5.27
N ARG A 23 -8.38 18.80 6.53
CA ARG A 23 -7.33 18.52 7.52
C ARG A 23 -6.43 17.34 7.13
N ALA A 24 -7.02 16.26 6.60
CA ALA A 24 -6.30 15.08 6.13
C ALA A 24 -5.46 15.36 4.86
N SER A 25 -5.77 16.43 4.12
CA SER A 25 -5.08 16.80 2.87
C SER A 25 -4.04 17.92 3.04
N ASN A 26 -4.18 18.76 4.07
CA ASN A 26 -3.28 19.90 4.35
C ASN A 26 -2.05 19.52 5.21
N VAL A 27 -1.62 18.25 5.20
CA VAL A 27 -0.58 17.76 6.13
C VAL A 27 0.80 18.24 5.69
N THR A 28 1.46 19.05 6.53
CA THR A 28 2.86 19.49 6.39
C THR A 28 3.86 18.59 7.12
N GLU A 29 3.37 17.57 7.83
CA GLU A 29 4.14 16.62 8.64
C GLU A 29 4.34 15.29 7.88
N SER A 30 5.37 14.52 8.24
CA SER A 30 5.85 13.37 7.47
C SER A 30 4.97 12.10 7.55
N PHE A 31 3.76 12.19 8.12
CA PHE A 31 2.99 11.03 8.55
C PHE A 31 1.51 11.07 8.16
N GLU A 32 1.00 9.91 7.77
CA GLU A 32 -0.37 9.71 7.27
C GLU A 32 -1.32 9.46 8.44
N ASN A 33 -2.28 10.35 8.67
CA ASN A 33 -3.21 10.21 9.80
C ASN A 33 -4.31 9.19 9.48
N TRP A 34 -3.96 7.90 9.53
CA TRP A 34 -4.85 6.76 9.28
C TRP A 34 -6.10 6.77 10.17
N ALA A 35 -5.99 7.20 11.43
CA ALA A 35 -7.14 7.35 12.32
C ALA A 35 -8.16 8.35 11.75
N LEU A 36 -7.69 9.50 11.25
CA LEU A 36 -8.53 10.48 10.56
C LEU A 36 -9.07 9.97 9.21
N TYR A 37 -8.33 9.14 8.48
CA TYR A 37 -8.82 8.54 7.23
C TYR A 37 -9.98 7.58 7.51
N MET A 38 -9.88 6.76 8.55
CA MET A 38 -10.96 5.85 8.96
C MET A 38 -12.15 6.63 9.55
N GLU A 39 -11.91 7.70 10.32
CA GLU A 39 -12.96 8.64 10.76
C GLU A 39 -13.74 9.22 9.57
N ILE A 40 -13.05 9.59 8.48
CA ILE A 40 -13.68 10.05 7.23
C ILE A 40 -14.51 8.94 6.57
N CYS A 41 -14.00 7.71 6.51
CA CYS A 41 -14.74 6.57 5.95
C CYS A 41 -16.01 6.26 6.76
N ASP A 42 -15.92 6.29 8.09
CA ASP A 42 -17.06 6.14 8.99
C ASP A 42 -18.09 7.27 8.79
N MET A 43 -17.65 8.53 8.69
CA MET A 43 -18.56 9.64 8.44
C MET A 43 -19.23 9.56 7.05
N ILE A 44 -18.55 9.01 6.03
CA ILE A 44 -19.12 8.77 4.69
C ILE A 44 -20.16 7.65 4.73
N ASN A 45 -19.83 6.53 5.38
CA ASN A 45 -20.71 5.36 5.45
C ASN A 45 -21.96 5.63 6.30
N ASN A 46 -21.79 6.24 7.48
CA ASN A 46 -22.86 6.42 8.49
C ASN A 46 -23.74 7.69 8.30
N SER A 47 -23.54 8.46 7.22
CA SER A 47 -24.35 9.66 6.91
C SER A 47 -25.03 9.56 5.56
N ASP A 48 -26.31 9.95 5.47
CA ASP A 48 -27.09 9.96 4.21
C ASP A 48 -26.48 10.90 3.15
N ASP A 49 -26.04 12.08 3.60
CA ASP A 49 -25.41 13.10 2.75
C ASP A 49 -23.87 12.94 2.65
N GLY A 50 -23.28 12.07 3.48
CA GLY A 50 -21.84 11.89 3.62
C GLY A 50 -21.07 11.69 2.31
N PRO A 51 -21.48 10.75 1.43
CA PRO A 51 -20.80 10.51 0.15
C PRO A 51 -20.78 11.73 -0.77
N ARG A 52 -21.90 12.47 -0.81
CA ARG A 52 -22.07 13.66 -1.65
C ARG A 52 -21.17 14.80 -1.16
N ASP A 53 -21.10 14.99 0.15
CA ASP A 53 -20.40 16.14 0.73
C ASP A 53 -18.88 15.89 0.87
N ALA A 54 -18.45 14.63 1.02
CA ALA A 54 -17.06 14.22 0.81
C ALA A 54 -16.58 14.54 -0.62
N ILE A 55 -17.36 14.17 -1.64
CA ILE A 55 -16.99 14.38 -3.04
C ILE A 55 -16.92 15.87 -3.40
N LYS A 56 -17.80 16.71 -2.84
CA LYS A 56 -17.66 18.18 -2.93
C LYS A 56 -16.33 18.67 -2.34
N ALA A 57 -15.88 18.10 -1.21
CA ALA A 57 -14.62 18.48 -0.58
C ALA A 57 -13.40 18.04 -1.41
N PHE A 58 -13.37 16.79 -1.87
CA PHE A 58 -12.34 16.28 -2.78
C PHE A 58 -12.25 17.11 -4.08
N LYS A 59 -13.39 17.39 -4.75
CA LYS A 59 -13.42 18.27 -5.92
C LYS A 59 -12.84 19.66 -5.63
N LYS A 60 -13.18 20.24 -4.47
CA LYS A 60 -12.66 21.56 -4.08
C LYS A 60 -11.15 21.53 -3.84
N LEU A 61 -10.61 20.52 -3.17
CA LEU A 61 -9.16 20.37 -2.97
C LEU A 61 -8.41 20.24 -4.29
N ILE A 62 -8.88 19.36 -5.19
CA ILE A 62 -8.35 19.16 -6.54
C ILE A 62 -8.33 20.48 -7.32
N ALA A 63 -9.48 21.12 -7.48
CA ALA A 63 -9.61 22.36 -8.24
C ALA A 63 -8.90 23.57 -7.59
N THR A 64 -8.62 23.53 -6.29
CA THR A 64 -7.88 24.59 -5.59
C THR A 64 -6.37 24.43 -5.75
N ASN A 65 -5.84 23.20 -5.84
CA ASN A 65 -4.41 22.92 -5.84
C ASN A 65 -3.80 22.55 -7.21
N GLU A 66 -4.63 22.40 -8.26
CA GLU A 66 -4.21 22.31 -9.67
C GLU A 66 -3.07 23.30 -9.99
N GLY A 67 -1.91 22.78 -10.41
CA GLY A 67 -0.74 23.57 -10.79
C GLY A 67 -0.11 24.40 -9.67
N LYS A 68 -0.39 24.09 -8.39
CA LYS A 68 0.13 24.83 -7.22
C LYS A 68 0.81 23.96 -6.17
N ASN A 69 0.23 22.80 -5.84
CA ASN A 69 0.75 21.97 -4.75
C ASN A 69 0.46 20.47 -4.98
N ASP A 70 1.39 19.81 -5.65
CA ASP A 70 1.37 18.37 -5.92
C ASP A 70 1.36 17.51 -4.64
N ILE A 71 1.91 18.00 -3.52
CA ILE A 71 1.91 17.28 -2.24
C ILE A 71 0.47 17.18 -1.72
N ILE A 72 -0.25 18.30 -1.68
CA ILE A 72 -1.67 18.32 -1.28
C ILE A 72 -2.52 17.51 -2.26
N LEU A 73 -2.24 17.57 -3.57
CA LEU A 73 -2.96 16.75 -4.56
C LEU A 73 -2.72 15.25 -4.35
N ASN A 74 -1.47 14.81 -4.18
CA ASN A 74 -1.15 13.40 -3.93
C ASN A 74 -1.76 12.91 -2.62
N GLN A 75 -1.68 13.71 -1.55
CA GLN A 75 -2.31 13.42 -0.26
C GLN A 75 -3.84 13.31 -0.40
N THR A 76 -4.47 14.22 -1.14
CA THR A 76 -5.91 14.18 -1.44
C THR A 76 -6.28 12.88 -2.17
N LEU A 77 -5.45 12.41 -3.10
CA LEU A 77 -5.67 11.14 -3.81
C LEU A 77 -5.49 9.90 -2.92
N THR A 78 -4.56 9.92 -1.95
CA THR A 78 -4.43 8.82 -0.96
C THR A 78 -5.67 8.74 -0.07
N VAL A 79 -6.15 9.86 0.49
CA VAL A 79 -7.40 9.86 1.29
C VAL A 79 -8.60 9.40 0.45
N LEU A 80 -8.67 9.82 -0.82
CA LEU A 80 -9.69 9.40 -1.78
C LEU A 80 -9.65 7.89 -2.06
N GLU A 81 -8.46 7.31 -2.25
CA GLU A 81 -8.28 5.86 -2.43
C GLU A 81 -8.73 5.07 -1.20
N THR A 82 -8.33 5.50 0.01
CA THR A 82 -8.77 4.87 1.26
C THR A 82 -10.30 4.89 1.39
N CYS A 83 -10.94 6.00 0.99
CA CYS A 83 -12.40 6.09 0.92
C CYS A 83 -13.00 5.13 -0.12
N VAL A 84 -12.39 4.98 -1.31
CA VAL A 84 -12.89 4.01 -2.32
C VAL A 84 -12.79 2.57 -1.83
N LYS A 85 -11.72 2.21 -1.12
CA LYS A 85 -11.53 0.88 -0.54
C LYS A 85 -12.50 0.57 0.62
N ASN A 86 -12.77 1.55 1.50
CA ASN A 86 -13.50 1.33 2.75
C ASN A 86 -14.96 1.83 2.76
N CYS A 87 -15.43 2.52 1.72
CA CYS A 87 -16.82 2.98 1.62
C CYS A 87 -17.67 2.10 0.69
N GLY A 88 -18.96 1.97 1.00
CA GLY A 88 -19.90 1.19 0.18
C GLY A 88 -20.31 1.86 -1.14
N HIS A 89 -21.08 1.12 -1.95
CA HIS A 89 -21.56 1.52 -3.29
C HIS A 89 -22.16 2.94 -3.39
N ARG A 90 -22.78 3.46 -2.31
CA ARG A 90 -23.26 4.85 -2.22
C ARG A 90 -22.18 5.90 -2.51
N PHE A 91 -20.92 5.61 -2.17
CA PHE A 91 -19.75 6.44 -2.48
C PHE A 91 -19.18 6.15 -3.87
N HIS A 92 -19.10 4.87 -4.28
CA HIS A 92 -18.64 4.50 -5.62
C HIS A 92 -19.45 5.16 -6.74
N VAL A 93 -20.77 5.28 -6.59
CA VAL A 93 -21.65 5.98 -7.56
C VAL A 93 -21.30 7.48 -7.68
N GLN A 94 -20.77 8.12 -6.64
CA GLN A 94 -20.31 9.51 -6.71
C GLN A 94 -18.92 9.61 -7.37
N ILE A 95 -18.04 8.63 -7.15
CA ILE A 95 -16.72 8.51 -7.82
C ILE A 95 -16.90 8.27 -9.31
N ALA A 96 -17.84 7.39 -9.69
CA ALA A 96 -18.18 7.10 -11.08
C ALA A 96 -19.01 8.19 -11.76
N ASN A 97 -19.34 9.29 -11.08
CA ASN A 97 -20.00 10.41 -11.75
C ASN A 97 -19.03 11.08 -12.73
N ARG A 98 -19.44 11.27 -13.99
CA ARG A 98 -18.62 11.94 -15.02
C ARG A 98 -18.14 13.33 -14.55
N ASP A 99 -18.96 14.07 -13.81
CA ASP A 99 -18.59 15.38 -13.26
C ASP A 99 -17.45 15.29 -12.21
N PHE A 100 -17.26 14.16 -11.54
CA PHE A 100 -16.09 13.93 -10.68
C PHE A 100 -14.87 13.54 -11.50
N LEU A 101 -15.02 12.54 -12.37
CA LEU A 101 -13.95 12.01 -13.23
C LEU A 101 -13.33 13.10 -14.12
N GLN A 102 -14.12 14.08 -14.59
CA GLN A 102 -13.59 15.19 -15.40
C GLN A 102 -12.64 16.12 -14.63
N GLU A 103 -12.67 16.20 -13.30
CA GLU A 103 -11.65 16.96 -12.54
C GLU A 103 -10.29 16.26 -12.58
N ILE A 104 -10.28 14.92 -12.55
CA ILE A 104 -9.04 14.10 -12.67
C ILE A 104 -8.52 14.17 -14.12
N VAL A 105 -9.40 14.02 -15.12
CA VAL A 105 -9.05 14.21 -16.54
C VAL A 105 -8.51 15.62 -16.80
N LYS A 106 -9.03 16.63 -16.11
CA LYS A 106 -8.53 18.01 -16.20
C LYS A 106 -7.12 18.15 -15.61
N LEU A 107 -6.83 17.55 -14.44
CA LEU A 107 -5.45 17.51 -13.92
C LEU A 107 -4.49 16.82 -14.90
N LEU A 108 -4.93 15.76 -15.58
CA LEU A 108 -4.15 15.04 -16.60
C LEU A 108 -3.97 15.81 -17.92
N THR A 109 -4.77 16.85 -18.19
CA THR A 109 -4.79 17.58 -19.48
C THR A 109 -4.56 19.08 -19.34
N THR A 110 -4.22 19.57 -18.15
CA THR A 110 -4.00 20.99 -17.88
C THR A 110 -2.66 21.50 -18.45
N LYS A 111 -2.53 22.82 -18.64
CA LYS A 111 -1.34 23.43 -19.25
C LYS A 111 -0.11 23.44 -18.33
N VAL A 112 -0.33 23.34 -17.02
CA VAL A 112 0.72 23.23 -16.00
C VAL A 112 0.74 21.79 -15.53
N MET A 113 1.39 20.92 -16.31
CA MET A 113 1.43 19.48 -16.05
C MET A 113 1.89 19.21 -14.60
N PRO A 114 1.17 18.36 -13.85
CA PRO A 114 1.66 17.83 -12.58
C PRO A 114 2.97 17.05 -12.76
N SER A 115 3.67 16.80 -11.66
CA SER A 115 4.79 15.87 -11.63
C SER A 115 4.39 14.47 -12.14
N GLN A 116 5.32 13.78 -12.82
CA GLN A 116 5.03 12.47 -13.44
C GLN A 116 4.47 11.46 -12.42
N ILE A 117 5.02 11.43 -11.21
CA ILE A 117 4.54 10.60 -10.09
C ILE A 117 3.03 10.79 -9.85
N LEU A 118 2.56 12.04 -9.89
CA LEU A 118 1.15 12.38 -9.68
C LEU A 118 0.28 12.10 -10.91
N VAL A 119 0.81 12.22 -12.12
CA VAL A 119 0.17 11.77 -13.37
C VAL A 119 -0.06 10.26 -13.32
N ASP A 120 1.01 9.49 -13.08
CA ASP A 120 0.98 8.03 -12.99
C ASP A 120 0.02 7.55 -11.89
N ARG A 121 0.02 8.22 -10.72
CA ARG A 121 -0.89 7.95 -9.60
C ARG A 121 -2.36 8.12 -9.99
N MET A 122 -2.70 9.17 -10.73
CA MET A 122 -4.07 9.39 -11.23
C MET A 122 -4.49 8.35 -12.28
N LEU A 123 -3.58 7.97 -13.18
CA LEU A 123 -3.84 6.95 -14.20
C LEU A 123 -4.03 5.56 -13.55
N GLY A 124 -3.16 5.19 -12.60
CA GLY A 124 -3.29 3.96 -11.82
C GLY A 124 -4.63 3.87 -11.09
N LEU A 125 -5.03 4.91 -10.35
CA LEU A 125 -6.35 4.94 -9.69
C LEU A 125 -7.52 4.78 -10.68
N LEU A 126 -7.49 5.51 -11.81
CA LEU A 126 -8.52 5.39 -12.86
C LEU A 126 -8.54 4.01 -13.55
N GLN A 127 -7.49 3.20 -13.42
CA GLN A 127 -7.42 1.82 -13.91
C GLN A 127 -7.92 0.84 -12.86
N THR A 128 -7.38 0.87 -11.64
CA THR A 128 -7.86 0.05 -10.52
C THR A 128 -9.37 0.18 -10.34
N TRP A 129 -9.93 1.38 -10.45
CA TRP A 129 -11.38 1.60 -10.37
C TRP A 129 -12.13 1.13 -11.64
N ALA A 130 -11.55 1.26 -12.83
CA ALA A 130 -12.18 0.79 -14.08
C ALA A 130 -12.29 -0.74 -14.13
N ASP A 131 -11.28 -1.43 -13.58
CA ASP A 131 -11.20 -2.88 -13.51
C ASP A 131 -12.09 -3.42 -12.36
N ALA A 132 -12.00 -2.82 -11.16
CA ALA A 132 -12.80 -3.22 -10.00
C ALA A 132 -14.30 -2.94 -10.14
N PHE A 133 -14.69 -1.94 -10.92
CA PHE A 133 -16.11 -1.62 -11.19
C PHE A 133 -16.64 -2.25 -12.49
N GLN A 134 -15.85 -3.09 -13.19
CA GLN A 134 -16.25 -3.68 -14.45
C GLN A 134 -17.51 -4.56 -14.30
N GLY A 135 -18.59 -4.19 -15.00
CA GLY A 135 -19.87 -4.90 -14.93
C GLY A 135 -20.74 -4.55 -13.72
N VAL A 136 -20.35 -3.58 -12.89
CA VAL A 136 -21.17 -3.07 -11.78
C VAL A 136 -22.08 -1.96 -12.28
N ASN A 137 -23.40 -2.19 -12.21
CA ASN A 137 -24.42 -1.24 -12.65
C ASN A 137 -24.23 0.15 -12.02
N GLY A 138 -24.26 1.19 -12.85
CA GLY A 138 -24.13 2.59 -12.45
C GLY A 138 -22.69 3.06 -12.20
N LEU A 139 -21.68 2.21 -12.39
CA LEU A 139 -20.26 2.56 -12.24
C LEU A 139 -19.48 2.55 -13.58
N GLU A 140 -20.16 2.26 -14.70
CA GLU A 140 -19.56 1.95 -16.01
C GLU A 140 -18.83 3.15 -16.66
N GLU A 141 -19.09 4.36 -16.15
CA GLU A 141 -18.48 5.60 -16.63
C GLU A 141 -16.96 5.66 -16.35
N VAL A 142 -16.49 5.01 -15.27
CA VAL A 142 -15.05 4.94 -14.98
C VAL A 142 -14.31 4.19 -16.08
N SER A 143 -14.84 3.03 -16.50
CA SER A 143 -14.30 2.23 -17.60
C SER A 143 -14.33 2.99 -18.93
N LYS A 144 -15.35 3.83 -19.18
CA LYS A 144 -15.40 4.73 -20.35
C LYS A 144 -14.30 5.79 -20.31
N VAL A 145 -14.13 6.48 -19.18
CA VAL A 145 -13.10 7.53 -19.02
C VAL A 145 -11.69 6.94 -19.10
N ASN A 146 -11.47 5.75 -18.53
CA ASN A 146 -10.21 5.01 -18.68
C ASN A 146 -9.88 4.73 -20.16
N LYS A 147 -10.86 4.21 -20.92
CA LYS A 147 -10.72 3.96 -22.36
C LYS A 147 -10.52 5.25 -23.17
N GLU A 148 -11.26 6.31 -22.87
CA GLU A 148 -11.09 7.63 -23.48
C GLU A 148 -9.67 8.20 -23.29
N LEU A 149 -9.02 7.93 -22.16
CA LEU A 149 -7.64 8.36 -21.90
C LEU A 149 -6.63 7.50 -22.66
N LYS A 150 -6.82 6.17 -22.69
CA LYS A 150 -6.01 5.25 -23.51
C LYS A 150 -6.07 5.62 -25.00
N GLU A 151 -7.26 5.95 -25.52
CA GLU A 151 -7.46 6.42 -26.89
C GLU A 151 -6.84 7.80 -27.19
N LYS A 152 -6.62 8.64 -26.16
CA LYS A 152 -5.91 9.93 -26.26
C LYS A 152 -4.38 9.77 -26.16
N GLY A 153 -3.87 8.55 -25.99
CA GLY A 153 -2.43 8.27 -25.90
C GLY A 153 -1.83 8.46 -24.50
N PHE A 154 -2.63 8.42 -23.43
CA PHE A 154 -2.08 8.30 -22.08
C PHE A 154 -1.54 6.88 -21.87
N GLU A 155 -0.26 6.76 -21.56
CA GLU A 155 0.35 5.50 -21.14
C GLU A 155 -0.05 5.21 -19.69
N PHE A 156 -0.82 4.14 -19.50
CA PHE A 156 -1.27 3.68 -18.20
C PHE A 156 -0.25 2.70 -17.59
N PRO A 157 -0.07 2.67 -16.25
CA PRO A 157 0.75 1.66 -15.62
C PRO A 157 0.21 0.26 -15.90
N VAL A 158 1.05 -0.65 -16.40
CA VAL A 158 0.69 -2.07 -16.52
C VAL A 158 0.44 -2.61 -15.12
N VAL A 159 -0.71 -3.24 -14.90
CA VAL A 159 -1.01 -4.03 -13.69
C VAL A 159 -0.65 -5.48 -14.00
N ASP A 160 0.18 -6.11 -13.17
CA ASP A 160 0.67 -7.49 -13.36
C ASP A 160 -0.40 -8.52 -12.94
N VAL A 161 -1.35 -8.77 -13.84
CA VAL A 161 -2.48 -9.69 -13.61
C VAL A 161 -2.04 -11.16 -13.49
N GLU A 162 -0.85 -11.54 -14.00
CA GLU A 162 -0.38 -12.94 -13.97
C GLU A 162 0.11 -13.40 -12.57
N ARG A 163 0.14 -12.51 -11.58
CA ARG A 163 0.49 -12.86 -10.19
C ARG A 163 -0.68 -12.91 -9.20
N ALA A 164 -1.92 -12.76 -9.66
CA ALA A 164 -3.09 -13.02 -8.82
C ALA A 164 -3.07 -14.49 -8.32
N PRO A 165 -3.17 -14.75 -7.00
CA PRO A 165 -3.12 -16.12 -6.47
C PRO A 165 -4.32 -16.95 -6.98
N PRO A 166 -4.16 -18.27 -7.23
CA PRO A 166 -5.24 -19.10 -7.74
C PRO A 166 -6.47 -19.09 -6.84
N ILE A 167 -7.62 -18.65 -7.38
CA ILE A 167 -8.88 -18.53 -6.65
C ILE A 167 -9.43 -19.93 -6.31
N HIS A 168 -9.01 -20.46 -5.16
CA HIS A 168 -9.47 -21.75 -4.62
C HIS A 168 -10.84 -21.66 -3.94
N THR A 169 -11.83 -21.01 -4.58
CA THR A 169 -13.23 -21.19 -4.20
C THR A 169 -13.67 -22.64 -4.49
N PRO A 170 -14.12 -23.42 -3.49
CA PRO A 170 -14.48 -24.82 -3.70
C PRO A 170 -15.76 -24.93 -4.55
N ALA A 171 -15.64 -25.50 -5.74
CA ALA A 171 -16.75 -25.61 -6.68
C ALA A 171 -17.92 -26.44 -6.12
N ARG A 172 -19.13 -25.84 -6.20
CA ARG A 172 -20.39 -26.46 -5.79
C ARG A 172 -20.70 -27.69 -6.65
N LYS A 173 -20.58 -28.89 -6.07
CA LYS A 173 -20.81 -30.16 -6.78
C LYS A 173 -22.21 -30.25 -7.38
N THR A 174 -22.28 -30.48 -8.69
CA THR A 174 -23.43 -31.06 -9.39
C THR A 174 -22.94 -32.24 -10.23
N ASN A 175 -23.62 -33.38 -10.12
CA ASN A 175 -23.14 -34.64 -10.71
C ASN A 175 -23.76 -34.83 -12.11
N ILE A 176 -22.93 -34.95 -13.16
CA ILE A 176 -23.31 -35.67 -14.40
C ILE A 176 -22.13 -36.55 -14.81
N THR A 177 -22.41 -37.82 -15.06
CA THR A 177 -21.44 -38.87 -15.40
C THR A 177 -21.56 -39.23 -16.89
N VAL A 178 -20.46 -39.15 -17.65
CA VAL A 178 -20.07 -40.14 -18.69
C VAL A 178 -18.55 -40.13 -18.87
N ASP A 179 -17.94 -41.30 -19.04
CA ASP A 179 -16.53 -41.62 -19.34
C ASP A 179 -16.57 -43.00 -20.08
N PRO A 180 -15.54 -43.51 -20.82
CA PRO A 180 -14.21 -43.02 -21.17
C PRO A 180 -14.05 -42.77 -22.69
N THR A 181 -12.87 -42.66 -23.35
CA THR A 181 -11.90 -43.71 -23.79
C THR A 181 -10.86 -42.97 -24.69
N THR A 182 -9.54 -43.21 -24.83
CA THR A 182 -8.54 -44.17 -24.29
C THR A 182 -7.11 -43.76 -24.72
N LEU A 183 -6.04 -44.16 -23.98
CA LEU A 183 -4.63 -44.38 -24.43
C LEU A 183 -3.83 -43.17 -24.99
N GLN A 184 -2.49 -43.06 -24.99
CA GLN A 184 -1.34 -43.43 -24.15
C GLN A 184 -0.06 -42.90 -24.90
N LYS A 185 1.05 -42.65 -24.18
CA LYS A 185 2.41 -42.29 -24.71
C LYS A 185 3.21 -43.59 -25.09
N PRO A 186 4.53 -43.66 -25.47
CA PRO A 186 5.64 -42.65 -25.46
C PRO A 186 6.68 -42.76 -26.64
N HIS A 187 7.96 -42.41 -26.37
CA HIS A 187 9.21 -42.51 -27.20
C HIS A 187 9.55 -41.34 -28.16
N HIS A 188 10.82 -40.92 -28.37
CA HIS A 188 12.07 -41.07 -27.59
C HIS A 188 13.10 -39.95 -27.92
N VAL A 189 14.30 -39.99 -27.29
CA VAL A 189 15.36 -38.95 -27.34
C VAL A 189 16.11 -38.77 -28.67
N SER A 190 16.64 -37.55 -28.89
CA SER A 190 18.05 -37.33 -29.29
C SER A 190 18.47 -35.88 -28.94
N ALA A 191 19.77 -35.58 -28.92
CA ALA A 191 20.31 -34.29 -28.48
C ALA A 191 21.46 -33.77 -29.33
N THR A 192 21.46 -32.46 -29.62
CA THR A 192 22.59 -31.71 -30.18
C THR A 192 22.53 -30.23 -29.78
N ALA A 193 23.68 -29.65 -29.52
CA ALA A 193 23.92 -28.23 -29.23
C ALA A 193 25.34 -27.88 -29.72
N PRO A 194 25.78 -26.60 -29.71
CA PRO A 194 25.04 -25.36 -29.46
C PRO A 194 25.04 -24.39 -30.67
N SER A 195 24.30 -23.29 -30.56
CA SER A 195 24.61 -22.05 -31.30
C SER A 195 24.16 -20.84 -30.49
N ALA A 196 24.88 -19.73 -30.60
CA ALA A 196 24.70 -18.56 -29.73
C ALA A 196 23.88 -17.45 -30.40
N ALA A 197 22.91 -16.91 -29.66
CA ALA A 197 22.28 -15.62 -29.91
C ALA A 197 21.95 -14.98 -28.53
N PRO A 198 21.91 -13.64 -28.41
CA PRO A 198 21.79 -12.99 -27.10
C PRO A 198 20.40 -13.18 -26.50
N GLN A 199 20.32 -13.46 -25.19
CA GLN A 199 19.09 -13.22 -24.44
C GLN A 199 18.93 -11.71 -24.24
N LEU A 200 17.92 -11.13 -24.89
CA LEU A 200 17.43 -9.80 -24.53
C LEU A 200 16.65 -9.93 -23.22
N THR A 201 17.11 -9.26 -22.17
CA THR A 201 16.39 -9.15 -20.90
C THR A 201 15.36 -8.03 -21.03
N GLU A 202 14.11 -8.39 -21.29
CA GLU A 202 12.99 -7.45 -21.36
C GLU A 202 12.53 -7.04 -19.94
N ASP A 203 13.23 -6.06 -19.35
CA ASP A 203 12.79 -5.36 -18.14
C ASP A 203 11.64 -4.38 -18.49
N ILE A 204 10.39 -4.76 -18.21
CA ILE A 204 9.24 -3.85 -18.13
C ILE A 204 8.46 -4.17 -16.85
N SER A 205 8.21 -3.17 -16.00
CA SER A 205 7.56 -3.34 -14.69
C SER A 205 6.87 -2.05 -14.25
N LEU A 206 5.58 -2.11 -13.90
CA LEU A 206 4.70 -0.96 -13.62
C LEU A 206 3.62 -1.33 -12.56
N ASN A 207 2.84 -0.32 -12.14
CA ASN A 207 1.86 -0.26 -11.01
C ASN A 207 2.33 0.49 -9.72
N ASN A 208 2.91 1.68 -9.92
CA ASN A 208 2.92 2.82 -9.00
C ASN A 208 3.34 2.69 -7.51
N GLY A 209 4.08 1.65 -7.15
CA GLY A 209 5.33 1.92 -6.44
C GLY A 209 6.37 2.56 -7.38
N PHE A 210 7.48 3.06 -6.85
CA PHE A 210 8.73 2.99 -7.64
C PHE A 210 8.98 1.50 -7.90
N TYR A 211 9.38 1.07 -9.10
CA TYR A 211 9.66 -0.36 -9.28
C TYR A 211 11.02 -0.70 -8.69
N ILE A 212 11.01 -1.51 -7.63
CA ILE A 212 12.21 -2.19 -7.15
C ILE A 212 12.64 -3.12 -8.29
N SER A 213 13.73 -2.74 -8.96
CA SER A 213 14.28 -3.53 -10.07
C SER A 213 14.64 -4.94 -9.61
N ALA A 214 14.71 -5.91 -10.52
CA ALA A 214 15.06 -7.29 -10.17
C ALA A 214 16.38 -7.39 -9.36
N SER A 215 17.34 -6.50 -9.64
CA SER A 215 18.58 -6.33 -8.86
C SER A 215 18.34 -5.83 -7.42
N GLN A 216 17.52 -4.80 -7.24
CA GLN A 216 17.14 -4.31 -5.92
C GLN A 216 16.29 -5.34 -5.15
N MET A 217 15.46 -6.12 -5.84
CA MET A 217 14.63 -7.17 -5.24
C MET A 217 15.49 -8.35 -4.76
N ALA A 218 16.45 -8.79 -5.57
CA ALA A 218 17.43 -9.79 -5.17
C ALA A 218 18.28 -9.32 -3.98
N LYS A 219 18.69 -8.04 -3.99
CA LYS A 219 19.40 -7.44 -2.85
C LYS A 219 18.52 -7.42 -1.59
N LEU A 220 17.26 -7.00 -1.69
CA LEU A 220 16.35 -6.91 -0.54
C LEU A 220 16.01 -8.29 0.04
N LYS A 221 15.85 -9.33 -0.80
CA LYS A 221 15.74 -10.73 -0.35
C LYS A 221 17.01 -11.17 0.39
N SER A 222 18.19 -10.85 -0.15
CA SER A 222 19.46 -11.15 0.53
C SER A 222 19.64 -10.39 1.86
N GLU A 223 19.12 -9.17 1.98
CA GLU A 223 19.08 -8.41 3.23
C GLU A 223 18.07 -9.01 4.23
N LEU A 224 16.90 -9.45 3.78
CA LEU A 224 15.92 -10.19 4.58
C LEU A 224 16.54 -11.49 5.13
N ASP A 225 17.23 -12.28 4.29
CA ASP A 225 17.94 -13.51 4.70
C ASP A 225 18.97 -13.24 5.81
N VAL A 226 19.78 -12.19 5.68
CA VAL A 226 20.77 -11.80 6.70
C VAL A 226 20.09 -11.41 8.01
N VAL A 227 18.98 -10.67 7.96
CA VAL A 227 18.22 -10.28 9.15
C VAL A 227 17.60 -11.50 9.84
N ILE A 228 17.06 -12.46 9.07
CA ILE A 228 16.58 -13.74 9.63
C ILE A 228 17.69 -14.47 10.42
N GLN A 229 18.93 -14.48 9.94
CA GLN A 229 20.03 -15.11 10.70
C GLN A 229 20.40 -14.27 11.93
N ASN A 230 20.43 -12.94 11.82
CA ASN A 230 20.67 -12.05 12.96
C ASN A 230 19.63 -12.25 14.07
N CYS A 231 18.34 -12.37 13.72
CA CYS A 231 17.26 -12.63 14.69
C CYS A 231 17.38 -14.02 15.35
N LYS A 232 17.91 -15.04 14.67
CA LYS A 232 18.20 -16.35 15.29
C LYS A 232 19.31 -16.25 16.32
N VAL A 233 20.47 -15.70 15.93
CA VAL A 233 21.61 -15.49 16.84
C VAL A 233 21.20 -14.62 18.03
N PHE A 234 20.38 -13.59 17.80
CA PHE A 234 19.86 -12.74 18.87
C PHE A 234 18.89 -13.49 19.80
N ASN A 235 18.01 -14.34 19.27
CA ASN A 235 17.18 -15.23 20.10
C ASN A 235 17.99 -16.26 20.87
N GLU A 236 19.06 -16.82 20.29
CA GLU A 236 19.98 -17.76 20.94
C GLU A 236 20.70 -17.08 22.12
N LEU A 237 21.29 -15.91 21.90
CA LEU A 237 21.86 -15.07 22.97
C LEU A 237 20.84 -14.75 24.08
N LEU A 238 19.59 -14.45 23.71
CA LEU A 238 18.45 -14.20 24.62
C LEU A 238 17.84 -15.47 25.26
N ASN A 239 18.27 -16.68 24.85
CA ASN A 239 17.91 -17.96 25.47
C ASN A 239 19.00 -18.41 26.45
N GLU A 240 20.27 -18.22 26.10
CA GLU A 240 21.42 -18.73 26.87
C GLU A 240 21.82 -17.81 28.02
N ASN A 241 21.63 -16.50 27.87
CA ASN A 241 21.95 -15.52 28.90
C ASN A 241 20.78 -15.25 29.87
N THR A 242 21.11 -14.92 31.12
CA THR A 242 20.16 -14.55 32.18
C THR A 242 20.29 -13.05 32.50
N PRO A 243 19.19 -12.25 32.52
CA PRO A 243 19.27 -10.80 32.70
C PRO A 243 20.07 -10.34 33.92
N GLY A 244 21.14 -9.57 33.67
CA GLY A 244 22.06 -9.08 34.70
C GLY A 244 23.14 -10.09 35.11
N GLN A 245 23.29 -11.19 34.37
CA GLN A 245 24.35 -12.19 34.53
C GLN A 245 25.06 -12.53 33.21
N GLU A 246 24.66 -11.91 32.09
CA GLU A 246 25.38 -11.98 30.81
C GLU A 246 26.81 -11.42 30.88
N ALA A 247 27.69 -11.88 29.98
CA ALA A 247 29.01 -11.28 29.79
C ALA A 247 28.90 -9.91 29.10
N ASP A 248 29.86 -9.01 29.35
CA ASP A 248 29.91 -7.69 28.70
C ASP A 248 30.00 -7.79 27.16
N GLU A 249 30.66 -8.84 26.66
CA GLU A 249 30.77 -9.12 25.22
C GLU A 249 29.42 -9.53 24.60
N ASP A 250 28.69 -10.44 25.26
CA ASP A 250 27.35 -10.87 24.83
C ASP A 250 26.33 -9.73 24.93
N TRP A 251 26.38 -8.93 26.00
CA TRP A 251 25.53 -7.76 26.16
C TRP A 251 25.73 -6.76 25.01
N LYS A 252 26.98 -6.44 24.68
CA LYS A 252 27.31 -5.52 23.60
C LYS A 252 26.89 -6.07 22.24
N LEU A 253 27.02 -7.38 22.01
CA LEU A 253 26.53 -8.04 20.81
C LEU A 253 24.99 -7.97 20.71
N MET A 254 24.26 -8.13 21.82
CA MET A 254 22.81 -7.92 21.87
C MET A 254 22.42 -6.46 21.57
N GLU A 255 23.17 -5.46 22.05
CA GLU A 255 22.93 -4.05 21.71
C GLU A 255 23.17 -3.76 20.22
N GLU A 256 24.24 -4.29 19.64
CA GLU A 256 24.54 -4.16 18.20
C GLU A 256 23.49 -4.88 17.32
N LEU A 257 23.01 -6.05 17.74
CA LEU A 257 21.92 -6.78 17.06
C LEU A 257 20.58 -6.03 17.17
N ASN A 258 20.25 -5.45 18.34
CA ASN A 258 19.06 -4.62 18.53
C ASN A 258 19.08 -3.36 17.64
N ALA A 259 20.21 -2.66 17.59
CA ALA A 259 20.40 -1.51 16.70
C ALA A 259 20.22 -1.90 15.22
N THR A 260 20.78 -3.05 14.82
CA THR A 260 20.63 -3.60 13.46
C THR A 260 19.17 -3.92 13.14
N CYS A 261 18.44 -4.55 14.07
CA CYS A 261 17.01 -4.85 13.93
C CYS A 261 16.18 -3.56 13.77
N LYS A 262 16.44 -2.55 14.60
CA LYS A 262 15.73 -1.25 14.55
C LYS A 262 15.95 -0.49 13.25
N GLU A 263 17.17 -0.42 12.74
CA GLU A 263 17.46 0.23 11.45
C GLU A 263 16.83 -0.55 10.27
N PHE A 264 16.82 -1.88 10.33
CA PHE A 264 16.12 -2.68 9.32
C PHE A 264 14.60 -2.48 9.36
N HIS A 265 14.00 -2.48 10.55
CA HIS A 265 12.57 -2.22 10.75
C HIS A 265 12.18 -0.83 10.22
N ARG A 266 12.96 0.20 10.54
CA ARG A 266 12.81 1.56 9.99
C ARG A 266 12.91 1.58 8.47
N ARG A 267 13.81 0.79 7.89
CA ARG A 267 13.97 0.67 6.43
C ARG A 267 12.83 -0.10 5.77
N LEU A 268 12.25 -1.12 6.43
CA LEU A 268 11.04 -1.79 5.96
C LEU A 268 9.83 -0.84 5.95
N VAL A 269 9.61 -0.05 7.01
CA VAL A 269 8.59 1.02 7.03
C VAL A 269 8.74 1.93 5.81
N GLU A 270 9.94 2.44 5.55
CA GLU A 270 10.19 3.39 4.47
C GLU A 270 10.04 2.76 3.07
N LEU A 271 10.24 1.45 2.94
CA LEU A 271 9.96 0.70 1.72
C LEU A 271 8.46 0.47 1.54
N VAL A 272 7.75 -0.05 2.54
CA VAL A 272 6.31 -0.32 2.49
C VAL A 272 5.49 0.97 2.25
N ARG A 273 5.96 2.13 2.73
CA ARG A 273 5.32 3.44 2.48
C ARG A 273 5.64 4.09 1.13
N ARG A 274 6.67 3.62 0.41
CA ARG A 274 7.07 4.17 -0.92
C ARG A 274 6.79 3.21 -2.10
N TYR A 275 6.48 1.95 -1.81
CA TYR A 275 6.38 0.86 -2.79
C TYR A 275 5.12 0.05 -2.51
N THR A 276 4.25 -0.14 -3.52
CA THR A 276 3.18 -1.13 -3.46
C THR A 276 3.80 -2.53 -3.63
N ILE A 277 4.02 -3.26 -2.54
CA ILE A 277 4.80 -4.52 -2.56
C ILE A 277 3.95 -5.79 -2.43
N GLU A 278 2.85 -5.87 -3.18
CA GLU A 278 1.93 -7.03 -3.29
C GLU A 278 2.68 -8.37 -3.43
N ASN A 279 3.77 -8.39 -4.19
CA ASN A 279 4.61 -9.57 -4.47
C ASN A 279 5.74 -9.84 -3.45
N LEU A 280 5.86 -9.01 -2.41
CA LEU A 280 6.91 -9.11 -1.37
C LEU A 280 6.31 -9.12 0.04
N THR A 281 5.02 -8.79 0.22
CA THR A 281 4.25 -8.96 1.46
C THR A 281 4.47 -10.33 2.10
N SER A 282 4.43 -11.40 1.29
CA SER A 282 4.65 -12.78 1.77
C SER A 282 6.08 -13.09 2.24
N ASP A 283 7.07 -12.30 1.82
CA ASP A 283 8.47 -12.46 2.25
C ASP A 283 8.82 -11.54 3.43
N ILE A 284 8.25 -10.32 3.47
CA ILE A 284 8.49 -9.37 4.55
C ILE A 284 7.75 -9.77 5.81
N LEU A 285 6.48 -10.21 5.74
CA LEU A 285 5.68 -10.51 6.93
C LEU A 285 6.38 -11.40 7.95
N PRO A 286 6.92 -12.60 7.58
CA PRO A 286 7.60 -13.47 8.53
C PRO A 286 8.83 -12.82 9.18
N VAL A 287 9.51 -11.90 8.48
CA VAL A 287 10.70 -11.21 9.00
C VAL A 287 10.31 -10.01 9.86
N ASN A 288 9.27 -9.26 9.48
CA ASN A 288 8.67 -8.22 10.32
C ASN A 288 8.24 -8.79 11.68
N ASP A 289 7.56 -9.94 11.66
CA ASP A 289 7.02 -10.57 12.85
C ASP A 289 8.15 -11.10 13.75
N GLU A 290 9.18 -11.71 13.18
CA GLU A 290 10.36 -12.19 13.93
C GLU A 290 11.22 -11.03 14.47
N VAL A 291 11.46 -9.97 13.68
CA VAL A 291 12.16 -8.74 14.12
C VAL A 291 11.38 -8.07 15.26
N THR A 292 10.06 -7.94 15.12
CA THR A 292 9.17 -7.40 16.16
C THR A 292 9.22 -8.24 17.43
N ASN A 293 9.13 -9.57 17.30
CA ASN A 293 9.18 -10.52 18.42
C ASN A 293 10.51 -10.43 19.18
N VAL A 294 11.65 -10.49 18.47
CA VAL A 294 12.97 -10.42 19.13
C VAL A 294 13.26 -9.05 19.73
N MET A 295 12.80 -7.94 19.12
CA MET A 295 12.88 -6.61 19.71
C MET A 295 12.03 -6.48 20.99
N LEU A 296 10.77 -6.94 20.98
CA LEU A 296 9.91 -6.95 22.18
C LEU A 296 10.47 -7.87 23.28
N ARG A 297 11.16 -8.95 22.89
CA ARG A 297 11.86 -9.85 23.81
C ARG A 297 13.09 -9.18 24.41
N PHE A 298 13.91 -8.48 23.62
CA PHE A 298 15.05 -7.72 24.12
C PHE A 298 14.60 -6.58 25.03
N GLU A 299 13.55 -5.82 24.69
CA GLU A 299 13.00 -4.80 25.59
C GLU A 299 12.57 -5.40 26.96
N ARG A 300 12.02 -6.62 26.96
CA ARG A 300 11.71 -7.33 28.21
C ARG A 300 12.97 -7.73 28.97
N TYR A 301 14.01 -8.20 28.27
CA TYR A 301 15.32 -8.50 28.85
C TYR A 301 15.97 -7.26 29.47
N GLU A 302 15.98 -6.12 28.75
CA GLU A 302 16.44 -4.82 29.25
C GLU A 302 15.69 -4.40 30.52
N ARG A 303 14.35 -4.50 30.52
CA ARG A 303 13.51 -4.16 31.67
C ARG A 303 13.80 -5.05 32.87
N LEU A 304 14.14 -6.33 32.67
CA LEU A 304 14.55 -7.24 33.74
C LEU A 304 15.97 -6.93 34.27
N LYS A 305 16.94 -6.65 33.40
CA LYS A 305 18.30 -6.21 33.78
C LYS A 305 18.27 -4.89 34.57
N LYS A 306 17.55 -3.90 34.06
CA LYS A 306 17.34 -2.59 34.72
C LYS A 306 16.44 -2.70 35.96
N GLY A 307 15.64 -3.77 36.04
CA GLY A 307 14.67 -4.09 37.09
C GLY A 307 15.25 -4.40 38.49
N SER A 308 16.56 -4.30 38.68
CA SER A 308 17.15 -4.18 40.04
C SER A 308 17.03 -2.76 40.62
N SER A 309 16.49 -1.79 39.86
CA SER A 309 16.19 -0.44 40.33
C SER A 309 14.93 0.14 39.67
N ASN A 310 13.91 0.46 40.49
CA ASN A 310 12.69 1.12 40.01
C ASN A 310 12.96 2.56 39.54
N THR A 311 12.41 2.96 38.39
CA THR A 311 11.75 4.27 38.12
C THR A 311 11.13 4.24 36.71
N GLU A 312 9.95 4.84 36.53
CA GLU A 312 9.28 5.01 35.23
C GLU A 312 9.87 6.20 34.46
N ALA A 313 10.34 6.02 33.22
CA ALA A 313 10.83 7.13 32.38
C ALA A 313 10.77 6.85 30.86
N ALA A 314 9.62 7.15 30.25
CA ALA A 314 9.46 7.85 28.96
C ALA A 314 10.55 7.70 27.85
N THR A 315 10.90 6.48 27.41
CA THR A 315 11.69 6.25 26.17
C THR A 315 11.12 5.18 25.22
N SER A 316 9.97 4.58 25.55
CA SER A 316 9.40 3.44 24.80
C SER A 316 8.61 3.84 23.54
N ASP A 317 8.23 5.11 23.42
CA ASP A 317 7.11 5.55 22.56
C ASP A 317 7.41 5.44 21.05
N GLU A 318 8.64 5.72 20.63
CA GLU A 318 9.06 5.65 19.22
C GLU A 318 9.19 4.20 18.72
N SER A 319 9.70 3.28 19.56
CA SER A 319 9.78 1.85 19.22
C SER A 319 8.40 1.18 19.26
N GLN A 320 7.53 1.55 20.21
CA GLN A 320 6.15 1.09 20.23
C GLN A 320 5.33 1.65 19.05
N ASN A 321 5.56 2.89 18.64
CA ASN A 321 5.03 3.41 17.38
C ASN A 321 5.48 2.55 16.19
N LEU A 322 6.78 2.36 15.96
CA LEU A 322 7.26 1.60 14.80
C LEU A 322 6.75 0.14 14.74
N VAL A 323 6.53 -0.51 15.89
CA VAL A 323 5.90 -1.84 15.96
C VAL A 323 4.41 -1.79 15.61
N CYS A 324 3.64 -0.88 16.22
CA CYS A 324 2.22 -0.70 15.92
C CYS A 324 1.99 -0.26 14.46
N LEU A 325 2.90 0.54 13.90
CA LEU A 325 2.81 1.07 12.55
C LEU A 325 2.85 -0.04 11.48
N LEU A 326 3.81 -0.96 11.52
CA LEU A 326 3.81 -2.09 10.58
C LEU A 326 2.72 -3.11 10.90
N SER A 327 2.39 -3.35 12.17
CA SER A 327 1.29 -4.24 12.52
C SER A 327 -0.04 -3.77 11.93
N ASN A 328 -0.33 -2.47 11.99
CA ASN A 328 -1.52 -1.89 11.35
C ASN A 328 -1.42 -1.93 9.82
N TYR A 329 -0.31 -1.46 9.24
CA TYR A 329 -0.15 -1.37 7.77
C TYR A 329 -0.18 -2.74 7.09
N PHE A 330 0.20 -3.83 7.77
CA PHE A 330 0.01 -5.20 7.26
C PHE A 330 -1.43 -5.71 7.42
N VAL A 331 -2.17 -5.31 8.46
CA VAL A 331 -3.62 -5.57 8.52
C VAL A 331 -4.33 -4.84 7.37
N ASP A 332 -3.95 -3.59 7.07
CA ASP A 332 -4.51 -2.79 5.97
C ASP A 332 -4.26 -3.40 4.57
N ILE A 333 -3.22 -4.25 4.40
CA ILE A 333 -2.96 -5.00 3.16
C ILE A 333 -3.84 -6.26 3.03
N PHE A 334 -4.33 -6.82 4.14
CA PHE A 334 -5.05 -8.10 4.18
C PHE A 334 -6.59 -7.99 4.24
N ILE A 335 -7.16 -6.79 4.08
CA ILE A 335 -8.61 -6.61 3.91
C ILE A 335 -8.98 -6.65 2.41
N PHE A 336 -8.91 -7.86 1.82
CA PHE A 336 -9.54 -8.24 0.56
C PHE A 336 -9.83 -9.76 0.52
#